data_AF-A0A261BNG2-F1
#
_entry.id   AF-A0A261BNG2-F1
#
_cell.length_a   1.000
_cell.length_b   1.000
_cell.length_c   1.000
_cell.angle_alpha   90.00
_cell.angle_beta   90.00
_cell.angle_gamma   90.00
#
_symmetry.space_group_name_H-M   'P 1'
#
loop_
_entity.id
_entity.type
_entity.pdbx_description
1 polymer ?
#
loop_
_entity_poly.entity_id
_entity_poly.type
_entity_poly.pdbx_seq_one_letter_code
_entity_poly.pdbx_strand_id
1 'polypeptide(L)'
;MARKAIPKNDVPASLHKKDAQIQKLKAKQKSFNMEILAEKEKRRLAKRQHKEDVERLRSAGRIAYNEICSQSARLDIAIEEMEKKCEKTKNELIEQQVILKLATDEQVKADIVKEDQETRERLEQRTRSLENAGPDRKPWKECELCSLKFKEDGDRIPKVLKCGHTICWGCVQRLAKPDFVRCPFDKTVFVLTESDNLDKIPKNFRVLNAL
;
A
#
# COMPACT_ATOMS: atom_id res chain seq x y z
N MET A 1 38.85 -119.68 12.57
CA MET A 1 38.99 -118.40 11.85
C MET A 1 37.73 -118.14 11.05
N ALA A 2 37.09 -116.97 11.22
CA ALA A 2 36.24 -116.28 10.23
C ALA A 2 35.49 -115.13 10.93
N ARG A 3 36.04 -113.91 10.90
CA ARG A 3 35.24 -112.70 11.19
C ARG A 3 34.41 -112.43 9.92
N LYS A 4 33.12 -112.76 9.97
CA LYS A 4 32.16 -112.45 8.89
C LYS A 4 32.11 -110.92 8.72
N ALA A 5 32.37 -110.47 7.50
CA ALA A 5 32.26 -109.07 7.12
C ALA A 5 30.82 -108.59 7.31
N ILE A 6 30.67 -107.44 7.98
CA ILE A 6 29.40 -106.73 8.13
C ILE A 6 29.01 -106.19 6.74
N PRO A 7 27.74 -106.32 6.30
CA PRO A 7 27.33 -105.80 4.99
C PRO A 7 27.51 -104.28 4.97
N LYS A 8 28.22 -103.78 3.96
CA LYS A 8 28.21 -102.35 3.64
C LYS A 8 26.77 -102.02 3.22
N ASN A 9 26.11 -101.15 3.98
CA ASN A 9 24.83 -100.57 3.56
C ASN A 9 25.06 -99.81 2.26
N ASP A 10 24.71 -100.41 1.12
CA ASP A 10 24.71 -99.72 -0.16
C ASP A 10 23.55 -98.72 -0.18
N VAL A 11 23.91 -97.44 -0.07
CA VAL A 11 22.96 -96.33 -0.10
C VAL A 11 22.27 -96.29 -1.47
N PRO A 12 20.93 -96.30 -1.56
CA PRO A 12 20.21 -96.29 -2.84
C PRO A 12 20.62 -95.13 -3.76
N ALA A 13 20.82 -95.38 -5.06
CA ALA A 13 21.18 -94.34 -6.05
C ALA A 13 20.21 -93.13 -6.09
N SER A 14 18.96 -93.34 -5.64
CA SER A 14 17.97 -92.27 -5.44
C SER A 14 18.36 -91.26 -4.34
N LEU A 15 19.10 -91.66 -3.31
CA LEU A 15 19.56 -90.79 -2.22
C LEU A 15 20.73 -89.90 -2.70
N HIS A 16 21.70 -90.45 -3.41
CA HIS A 16 22.80 -89.66 -4.02
C HIS A 16 22.29 -88.59 -5.00
N LYS A 17 21.27 -88.89 -5.80
CA LYS A 17 20.63 -87.91 -6.70
C LYS A 17 19.91 -86.80 -5.94
N LYS A 18 19.25 -87.13 -4.83
CA LYS A 18 18.62 -86.16 -3.92
C LYS A 18 19.67 -85.30 -3.22
N ASP A 19 20.80 -85.87 -2.79
CA ASP A 19 21.90 -85.14 -2.15
C ASP A 19 22.55 -84.13 -3.11
N ALA A 20 22.81 -84.52 -4.36
CA ALA A 20 23.30 -83.62 -5.39
C ALA A 20 22.30 -82.47 -5.69
N GLN A 21 21.00 -82.78 -5.70
CA GLN A 21 19.95 -81.78 -5.87
C GLN A 21 19.87 -80.81 -4.68
N ILE A 22 20.02 -81.31 -3.45
CA ILE A 22 20.09 -80.51 -2.22
C ILE A 22 21.32 -79.60 -2.24
N GLN A 23 22.49 -80.10 -2.65
CA GLN A 23 23.71 -79.27 -2.76
C GLN A 23 23.55 -78.16 -3.81
N LYS A 24 22.93 -78.47 -4.95
CA LYS A 24 22.62 -77.47 -5.99
C LYS A 24 21.66 -76.41 -5.48
N LEU A 25 20.64 -76.79 -4.72
CA LEU A 25 19.70 -75.85 -4.09
C LEU A 25 20.38 -75.00 -3.01
N LYS A 26 21.25 -75.58 -2.18
CA LYS A 26 22.05 -74.83 -1.19
C LYS A 26 22.98 -73.82 -1.83
N ALA A 27 23.63 -74.17 -2.95
CA ALA A 27 24.47 -73.23 -3.71
C ALA A 27 23.65 -72.08 -4.30
N LYS A 28 22.48 -72.38 -4.89
CA LYS A 28 21.54 -71.34 -5.36
C LYS A 28 21.04 -70.45 -4.22
N GLN A 29 20.68 -71.04 -3.08
CA GLN A 29 20.24 -70.30 -1.89
C GLN A 29 21.35 -69.34 -1.40
N LYS A 30 22.61 -69.79 -1.38
CA LYS A 30 23.76 -68.95 -1.04
C LYS A 30 23.92 -67.80 -2.03
N SER A 31 23.78 -68.07 -3.33
CA SER A 31 23.83 -67.04 -4.39
C SER A 31 22.72 -66.00 -4.23
N PHE A 32 21.47 -66.43 -4.06
CA PHE A 32 20.34 -65.54 -3.84
C PHE A 32 20.50 -64.72 -2.56
N ASN A 33 21.02 -65.30 -1.48
CA ASN A 33 21.27 -64.57 -0.23
C ASN A 33 22.32 -63.46 -0.41
N MET A 34 23.37 -63.70 -1.21
CA MET A 34 24.37 -62.67 -1.53
C MET A 34 23.77 -61.53 -2.35
N GLU A 35 22.92 -61.85 -3.32
CA GLU A 35 22.22 -60.86 -4.15
C GLU A 35 21.24 -60.01 -3.32
N ILE A 36 20.47 -60.64 -2.42
CA ILE A 36 19.61 -59.94 -1.47
C ILE A 36 20.41 -59.00 -0.57
N LEU A 37 21.61 -59.41 -0.12
CA LEU A 37 22.47 -58.57 0.70
C LEU A 37 22.96 -57.35 -0.08
N ALA A 38 23.43 -57.54 -1.31
CA ALA A 38 23.87 -56.46 -2.19
C ALA A 38 22.73 -55.46 -2.48
N GLU A 39 21.52 -55.96 -2.75
CA GLU A 39 20.36 -55.11 -3.04
C GLU A 39 19.88 -54.34 -1.79
N LYS A 40 19.96 -54.96 -0.61
CA LYS A 40 19.72 -54.27 0.67
C LYS A 40 20.69 -53.12 0.88
N GLU A 41 21.96 -53.31 0.52
CA GLU A 41 22.98 -52.27 0.69
C GLU A 41 22.79 -51.11 -0.31
N LYS A 42 22.51 -51.41 -1.58
CA LYS A 42 22.11 -50.38 -2.56
C LYS A 42 20.91 -49.57 -2.08
N ARG A 43 19.89 -50.24 -1.54
CA ARG A 43 18.70 -49.56 -0.98
C ARG A 43 19.06 -48.66 0.20
N ARG A 44 20.01 -49.05 1.07
CA ARG A 44 20.47 -48.19 2.17
C ARG A 44 21.19 -46.95 1.65
N LEU A 45 22.07 -47.11 0.68
CA LEU A 45 22.79 -46.00 0.06
C LEU A 45 21.82 -45.02 -0.61
N ALA A 46 20.89 -45.53 -1.42
CA ALA A 46 19.88 -44.73 -2.09
C ALA A 46 19.00 -43.94 -1.09
N LYS A 47 18.62 -44.56 0.03
CA LYS A 47 17.87 -43.87 1.11
C LYS A 47 18.68 -42.74 1.75
N ARG A 48 19.99 -42.94 1.95
CA ARG A 48 20.88 -41.91 2.51
C ARG A 48 21.02 -40.73 1.55
N GLN A 49 21.32 -41.01 0.28
CA GLN A 49 21.42 -40.00 -0.77
C GLN A 49 20.10 -39.22 -0.91
N HIS A 50 18.97 -39.92 -0.96
CA HIS A 50 17.66 -39.28 -1.02
C HIS A 50 17.42 -38.35 0.18
N LYS A 51 17.80 -38.76 1.40
CA LYS A 51 17.68 -37.91 2.59
C LYS A 51 18.52 -36.64 2.46
N GLU A 52 19.78 -36.78 2.05
CA GLU A 52 20.70 -35.65 1.83
C GLU A 52 20.17 -34.71 0.75
N ASP A 53 19.64 -35.24 -0.35
CA ASP A 53 19.06 -34.45 -1.44
C ASP A 53 17.82 -33.68 -1.00
N VAL A 54 16.94 -34.32 -0.21
CA VAL A 54 15.76 -33.65 0.35
C VAL A 54 16.17 -32.50 1.29
N GLU A 55 17.17 -32.72 2.15
CA GLU A 55 17.68 -31.66 3.04
C GLU A 55 18.33 -30.51 2.26
N ARG A 56 19.08 -30.83 1.20
CA ARG A 56 19.67 -29.85 0.28
C ARG A 56 18.60 -29.01 -0.40
N LEU A 57 17.57 -29.64 -0.96
CA LEU A 57 16.46 -28.96 -1.63
C LEU A 57 15.66 -28.09 -0.66
N ARG A 58 15.40 -28.56 0.56
CA ARG A 58 14.74 -27.74 1.60
C ARG A 58 15.56 -26.50 1.95
N SER A 59 16.87 -26.65 2.08
CA SER A 59 17.78 -25.54 2.39
C SER A 59 17.81 -24.52 1.25
N ALA A 60 17.94 -25.00 0.00
CA ALA A 60 17.88 -24.16 -1.19
C ALA A 60 16.52 -23.42 -1.29
N GLY A 61 15.41 -24.12 -1.05
CA GLY A 61 14.07 -23.53 -1.03
C GLY A 61 13.93 -22.43 0.02
N ARG A 62 14.50 -22.59 1.21
CA ARG A 62 14.52 -21.54 2.24
C ARG A 62 15.30 -20.30 1.81
N ILE A 63 16.47 -20.50 1.19
CA ILE A 63 17.29 -19.39 0.69
C ILE A 63 16.54 -18.62 -0.40
N ALA A 64 15.98 -19.34 -1.38
CA ALA A 64 15.19 -18.74 -2.46
C ALA A 64 13.99 -17.97 -1.91
N TYR A 65 13.27 -18.54 -0.93
CA TYR A 65 12.14 -17.87 -0.29
C TYR A 65 12.57 -16.56 0.40
N ASN A 66 13.64 -16.60 1.21
CA ASN A 66 14.14 -15.41 1.90
C ASN A 66 14.58 -14.32 0.91
N GLU A 67 15.20 -14.69 -0.20
CA GLU A 67 15.59 -13.77 -1.27
C GLU A 67 14.34 -13.13 -1.92
N ILE A 68 13.33 -13.94 -2.27
CA ILE A 68 12.06 -13.45 -2.82
C ILE A 68 11.38 -12.47 -1.86
N CYS A 69 11.29 -12.80 -0.57
CA CYS A 69 10.70 -11.89 0.43
C CYS A 69 11.49 -10.59 0.53
N SER A 70 12.82 -10.66 0.53
CA SER A 70 13.69 -9.48 0.59
C SER A 70 13.53 -8.59 -0.64
N GLN A 71 13.42 -9.19 -1.82
CA GLN A 71 13.17 -8.46 -3.07
C GLN A 71 11.77 -7.86 -3.11
N SER A 72 10.74 -8.59 -2.68
CA SER A 72 9.36 -8.08 -2.57
C SER A 72 9.32 -6.84 -1.70
N ALA A 73 9.88 -6.90 -0.49
CA ALA A 73 9.90 -5.76 0.42
C ALA A 73 10.61 -4.52 -0.17
N ARG A 74 11.68 -4.72 -0.95
CA ARG A 74 12.36 -3.61 -1.66
C ARG A 74 11.48 -3.00 -2.74
N LEU A 75 10.76 -3.83 -3.49
CA LEU A 75 9.84 -3.36 -4.52
C LEU A 75 8.66 -2.61 -3.90
N ASP A 76 8.12 -3.10 -2.79
CA ASP A 76 7.02 -2.43 -2.06
C ASP A 76 7.44 -1.02 -1.63
N ILE A 77 8.63 -0.87 -1.03
CA ILE A 77 9.19 0.44 -0.67
C ILE A 77 9.37 1.33 -1.91
N ALA A 78 9.89 0.78 -3.00
CA ALA A 78 10.08 1.54 -4.23
C ALA A 78 8.75 2.00 -4.84
N ILE A 79 7.70 1.17 -4.79
CA ILE A 79 6.35 1.54 -5.23
C ILE A 79 5.83 2.70 -4.39
N GLU A 80 5.88 2.61 -3.07
CA GLU A 80 5.42 3.70 -2.18
C GLU A 80 6.16 5.02 -2.43
N GLU A 81 7.47 4.97 -2.66
CA GLU A 81 8.26 6.16 -3.00
C GLU A 81 7.84 6.76 -4.36
N MET A 82 7.58 5.90 -5.34
CA MET A 82 7.12 6.33 -6.66
C MET A 82 5.72 6.91 -6.62
N GLU A 83 4.81 6.36 -5.82
CA GLU A 83 3.47 6.90 -5.59
C GLU A 83 3.55 8.29 -4.96
N LYS A 84 4.39 8.49 -3.94
CA LYS A 84 4.62 9.82 -3.33
C LYS A 84 5.15 10.83 -4.34
N LYS A 85 6.08 10.42 -5.21
CA LYS A 85 6.60 11.28 -6.28
C LYS A 85 5.52 11.62 -7.30
N CYS A 86 4.72 10.64 -7.71
CA CYS A 86 3.61 10.83 -8.65
C CYS A 86 2.57 11.81 -8.10
N GLU A 87 2.15 11.64 -6.84
CA GLU A 87 1.21 12.54 -6.17
C GLU A 87 1.76 13.97 -6.07
N LYS A 88 3.06 14.12 -5.74
CA LYS A 88 3.71 15.43 -5.72
C LYS A 88 3.69 16.10 -7.10
N THR A 89 4.11 15.40 -8.15
CA THR A 89 4.11 15.93 -9.52
C THR A 89 2.69 16.22 -10.02
N LYS A 90 1.70 15.40 -9.65
CA LYS A 90 0.29 15.65 -9.95
C LYS A 90 -0.18 16.97 -9.34
N ASN A 91 0.13 17.21 -8.06
CA ASN A 91 -0.23 18.46 -7.38
C ASN A 91 0.48 19.68 -8.00
N GLU A 92 1.78 19.58 -8.29
CA GLU A 92 2.54 20.64 -8.98
C GLU A 92 1.96 20.96 -10.37
N LEU A 93 1.54 19.93 -11.12
CA LEU A 93 0.90 20.12 -12.43
C LEU A 93 -0.43 20.86 -12.31
N ILE A 94 -1.27 20.50 -11.34
CA ILE A 94 -2.55 21.18 -11.09
C ILE A 94 -2.29 22.66 -10.74
N GLU A 95 -1.29 22.95 -9.90
CA GLU A 95 -0.91 24.33 -9.55
C GLU A 95 -0.50 25.14 -10.79
N GLN A 96 0.37 24.57 -11.63
CA GLN A 96 0.77 25.20 -12.88
C GLN A 96 -0.40 25.42 -13.83
N GLN A 97 -1.34 24.47 -13.88
CA GLN A 97 -2.51 24.57 -14.74
C GLN A 97 -3.44 25.71 -14.29
N VAL A 98 -3.61 25.93 -12.99
CA VAL A 98 -4.35 27.09 -12.45
C VAL A 98 -3.64 28.39 -12.81
N ILE A 99 -2.32 28.47 -12.64
CA ILE A 99 -1.54 29.67 -13.01
C ILE A 99 -1.73 29.99 -14.49
N LEU A 100 -1.64 28.97 -15.36
CA LEU A 100 -1.83 29.14 -16.79
C LEU A 100 -3.25 29.64 -17.10
N LYS A 101 -4.29 29.07 -16.48
CA LYS A 101 -5.68 29.52 -16.65
C LYS A 101 -5.85 30.98 -16.23
N LEU A 102 -5.34 31.38 -15.07
CA LEU A 102 -5.39 32.77 -14.61
C LEU A 102 -4.69 33.74 -15.58
N ALA A 103 -3.62 33.28 -16.24
CA ALA A 103 -2.85 34.09 -17.18
C ALA A 103 -3.43 34.13 -18.59
N THR A 104 -4.21 33.13 -19.01
CA THR A 104 -4.58 32.94 -20.43
C THR A 104 -6.08 32.87 -20.69
N ASP A 105 -6.89 32.46 -19.72
CA ASP A 105 -8.33 32.32 -19.89
C ASP A 105 -9.03 33.67 -19.72
N GLU A 106 -9.51 34.23 -20.83
CA GLU A 106 -10.16 35.55 -20.86
C GLU A 106 -11.47 35.59 -20.07
N GLN A 107 -12.23 34.48 -20.02
CA GLN A 107 -13.46 34.44 -19.24
C GLN A 107 -13.14 34.47 -17.74
N VAL A 108 -12.14 33.70 -17.31
CA VAL A 108 -11.67 33.71 -15.91
C VAL A 108 -11.15 35.09 -15.53
N LYS A 109 -10.39 35.75 -16.41
CA LYS A 109 -9.93 37.13 -16.16
C LYS A 109 -11.10 38.11 -16.01
N ALA A 110 -12.08 38.04 -16.92
CA ALA A 110 -13.26 38.90 -16.88
C ALA A 110 -14.07 38.69 -15.59
N ASP A 111 -14.29 37.44 -15.19
CA ASP A 111 -14.94 37.08 -13.93
C ASP A 111 -14.20 37.67 -12.72
N ILE A 112 -12.87 37.52 -12.66
CA ILE A 112 -12.05 38.04 -11.57
C ILE A 112 -12.15 39.56 -11.48
N VAL A 113 -12.10 40.27 -12.62
CA VAL A 113 -12.23 41.73 -12.64
C VAL A 113 -13.59 42.16 -12.11
N LYS A 114 -14.66 41.48 -12.53
CA LYS A 114 -16.02 41.74 -12.06
C LYS A 114 -16.14 41.48 -10.55
N GLU A 115 -15.65 40.34 -10.07
CA GLU A 115 -15.67 39.97 -8.66
C GLU A 115 -14.87 40.96 -7.80
N ASP A 116 -13.71 41.43 -8.28
CA ASP A 116 -12.89 42.43 -7.59
C ASP A 116 -13.63 43.78 -7.49
N GLN A 117 -14.33 44.19 -8.55
CA GLN A 117 -15.15 45.41 -8.54
C GLN A 117 -16.31 45.29 -7.54
N GLU A 118 -17.08 44.19 -7.59
CA GLU A 118 -18.18 43.96 -6.65
C GLU A 118 -17.70 43.91 -5.19
N THR A 119 -16.55 43.27 -4.96
CA THR A 119 -15.92 43.20 -3.64
C THR A 119 -15.55 44.59 -3.14
N ARG A 120 -14.91 45.40 -3.99
CA ARG A 120 -14.53 46.78 -3.66
C ARG A 120 -15.74 47.62 -3.26
N GLU A 121 -16.80 47.59 -4.07
CA GLU A 121 -18.03 48.34 -3.79
C GLU A 121 -18.67 47.92 -2.46
N ARG A 122 -18.71 46.61 -2.17
CA ARG A 122 -19.21 46.08 -0.90
C ARG A 122 -18.38 46.52 0.30
N LEU A 123 -17.06 46.51 0.17
CA LEU A 123 -16.16 46.95 1.24
C LEU A 123 -16.31 48.47 1.48
N GLU A 124 -16.42 49.28 0.44
CA GLU A 124 -16.69 50.73 0.56
C GLU A 124 -18.05 51.00 1.24
N GLN A 125 -19.09 50.22 0.92
CA GLN A 125 -20.38 50.30 1.60
C GLN A 125 -20.29 49.88 3.08
N ARG A 126 -19.52 48.83 3.37
CA ARG A 126 -19.29 48.37 4.74
C ARG A 126 -18.55 49.42 5.56
N THR A 127 -17.49 50.03 5.04
CA THR A 127 -16.72 51.08 5.72
C THR A 127 -17.63 52.24 6.11
N ARG A 128 -18.44 52.74 5.18
CA ARG A 128 -19.45 53.78 5.47
C ARG A 128 -20.45 53.36 6.54
N SER A 129 -20.87 52.10 6.54
CA SER A 129 -21.80 51.56 7.55
C SER A 129 -21.14 51.41 8.93
N LEU A 130 -19.82 51.24 8.99
CA LEU A 130 -19.06 51.13 10.24
C LEU A 130 -18.79 52.50 10.85
N GLU A 131 -18.48 53.51 10.03
CA GLU A 131 -18.31 54.91 10.47
C GLU A 131 -19.58 55.45 11.15
N ASN A 132 -20.75 55.02 10.68
CA ASN A 132 -22.05 55.40 11.23
C ASN A 132 -22.58 54.44 12.30
N ALA A 133 -21.83 53.40 12.67
CA ALA A 133 -22.29 52.41 13.63
C ALA A 133 -22.08 52.86 15.08
N GLY A 134 -23.01 52.52 15.97
CA GLY A 134 -22.85 52.71 17.41
C GLY A 134 -21.79 51.78 18.03
N PRO A 135 -21.38 52.06 19.28
CA PRO A 135 -20.29 51.35 19.97
C PRO A 135 -20.56 49.85 20.20
N ASP A 136 -21.82 49.41 20.11
CA ASP A 136 -22.22 48.01 20.36
C ASP A 136 -22.01 47.08 19.15
N ARG A 137 -21.72 47.63 17.96
CA ARG A 137 -21.45 46.78 16.79
C ARG A 137 -20.11 46.08 17.02
N LYS A 138 -20.08 44.77 16.75
CA LYS A 138 -18.89 43.91 16.88
C LYS A 138 -18.46 43.42 15.49
N PRO A 139 -17.71 44.22 14.70
CA PRO A 139 -17.39 43.88 13.31
C PRO A 139 -16.60 42.57 13.17
N TRP A 140 -15.82 42.20 14.20
CA TRP A 140 -15.07 40.94 14.24
C TRP A 140 -15.97 39.70 14.33
N LYS A 141 -17.26 39.85 14.68
CA LYS A 141 -18.26 38.76 14.64
C LYS A 141 -19.05 38.71 13.32
N GLU A 142 -18.71 39.54 12.35
CA GLU A 142 -19.38 39.63 11.05
C GLU A 142 -18.41 39.29 9.92
N CYS A 143 -18.88 38.55 8.91
CA CYS A 143 -18.08 38.27 7.72
C CYS A 143 -17.70 39.56 7.00
N GLU A 144 -16.41 39.76 6.72
CA GLU A 144 -15.88 40.97 6.06
C GLU A 144 -16.47 41.23 4.66
N LEU A 145 -16.89 40.17 3.96
CA LEU A 145 -17.40 40.27 2.60
C LEU A 145 -18.91 40.55 2.50
N CYS A 146 -19.73 39.90 3.34
CA CYS A 146 -21.20 40.03 3.28
C CYS A 146 -21.80 40.79 4.47
N SER A 147 -20.99 41.16 5.46
CA SER A 147 -21.40 41.84 6.70
C SER A 147 -22.47 41.13 7.53
N LEU A 148 -22.67 39.82 7.28
CA LEU A 148 -23.57 39.00 8.08
C LEU A 148 -22.82 38.43 9.30
N LYS A 149 -23.50 38.39 10.45
CA LYS A 149 -22.99 37.75 11.67
C LYS A 149 -22.69 36.27 11.44
N PHE A 150 -21.54 35.82 11.92
CA PHE A 150 -21.15 34.42 11.86
C PHE A 150 -22.08 33.54 12.73
N LYS A 151 -22.18 32.27 12.34
CA LYS A 151 -22.93 31.23 13.04
C LYS A 151 -22.10 29.96 13.15
N GLU A 152 -22.52 29.07 14.05
CA GLU A 152 -21.85 27.78 14.22
C GLU A 152 -22.10 26.82 13.05
N ASP A 153 -23.18 27.03 12.31
CA ASP A 153 -23.73 26.15 11.28
C ASP A 153 -24.22 26.90 10.02
N GLY A 154 -24.44 26.13 8.95
CA GLY A 154 -24.88 26.61 7.63
C GLY A 154 -23.88 27.51 6.90
N ASP A 155 -24.38 28.38 6.02
CA ASP A 155 -23.54 29.24 5.16
C ASP A 155 -22.80 30.35 5.93
N ARG A 156 -23.13 30.53 7.20
CA ARG A 156 -22.55 31.57 8.07
C ARG A 156 -21.42 31.03 8.95
N ILE A 157 -20.96 29.81 8.75
CA ILE A 157 -19.77 29.26 9.41
C ILE A 157 -18.53 30.10 9.03
N PRO A 158 -17.78 30.66 9.99
CA PRO A 158 -16.54 31.36 9.68
C PRO A 158 -15.46 30.36 9.27
N LYS A 159 -14.86 30.59 8.12
CA LYS A 159 -13.81 29.78 7.51
C LYS A 159 -12.54 30.61 7.36
N VAL A 160 -11.40 30.06 7.77
CA VAL A 160 -10.09 30.72 7.66
C VAL A 160 -9.42 30.25 6.38
N LEU A 161 -9.20 31.16 5.43
CA LEU A 161 -8.43 30.90 4.21
C LEU A 161 -6.95 30.70 4.55
N LYS A 162 -6.14 30.09 3.66
CA LYS A 162 -4.73 29.81 3.96
C LYS A 162 -3.88 31.08 4.20
N CYS A 163 -4.32 32.23 3.68
CA CYS A 163 -3.71 33.54 3.96
C CYS A 163 -4.07 34.12 5.34
N GLY A 164 -5.01 33.51 6.07
CA GLY A 164 -5.43 33.94 7.41
C GLY A 164 -6.73 34.75 7.46
N HIS A 165 -7.21 35.26 6.31
CA HIS A 165 -8.48 35.98 6.25
C HIS A 165 -9.68 35.08 6.58
N THR A 166 -10.67 35.62 7.28
CA THR A 166 -11.88 34.88 7.69
C THR A 166 -13.12 35.39 6.98
N ILE A 167 -13.79 34.50 6.24
CA ILE A 167 -15.09 34.77 5.59
C ILE A 167 -16.07 33.65 5.87
N CYS A 168 -17.37 33.87 5.66
CA CYS A 168 -18.35 32.83 5.91
C CYS A 168 -18.33 31.77 4.81
N TRP A 169 -18.76 30.55 5.12
CA TRP A 169 -18.77 29.43 4.19
C TRP A 169 -19.51 29.73 2.87
N GLY A 170 -20.66 30.38 2.92
CA GLY A 170 -21.39 30.79 1.71
C GLY A 170 -20.63 31.81 0.86
N CYS A 171 -19.80 32.67 1.48
CA CYS A 171 -18.89 33.54 0.74
C CYS A 171 -17.74 32.74 0.09
N VAL A 172 -17.18 31.75 0.79
CA VAL A 172 -16.16 30.85 0.22
C VAL A 172 -16.72 30.12 -0.99
N GLN A 173 -17.90 29.50 -0.87
CA GLN A 173 -18.53 28.74 -1.96
C GLN A 173 -18.80 29.60 -3.19
N ARG A 174 -19.21 30.86 -2.99
CA ARG A 174 -19.44 31.79 -4.09
C ARG A 174 -18.16 32.22 -4.82
N LEU A 175 -17.05 32.36 -4.09
CA LEU A 175 -15.75 32.75 -4.64
C LEU A 175 -14.97 31.56 -5.20
N ALA A 176 -15.37 30.34 -4.86
CA ALA A 176 -14.71 29.14 -5.32
C ALA A 176 -14.97 28.93 -6.82
N LYS A 177 -13.88 28.74 -7.56
CA LYS A 177 -13.89 28.17 -8.91
C LYS A 177 -13.64 26.65 -8.79
N PRO A 178 -13.85 25.86 -9.85
CA PRO A 178 -13.73 24.40 -9.78
C PRO A 178 -12.36 23.91 -9.27
N ASP A 179 -11.29 24.65 -9.56
CA ASP A 179 -9.90 24.26 -9.35
C ASP A 179 -9.11 25.21 -8.41
N PHE A 180 -9.68 26.35 -8.02
CA PHE A 180 -9.05 27.25 -7.08
C PHE A 180 -10.06 28.14 -6.35
N VAL A 181 -9.62 28.73 -5.23
CA VAL A 181 -10.32 29.85 -4.61
C VAL A 181 -9.34 31.01 -4.42
N ARG A 182 -9.77 32.22 -4.76
CA ARG A 182 -8.95 33.43 -4.64
C ARG A 182 -9.46 34.27 -3.47
N CYS A 183 -8.56 34.63 -2.57
CA CYS A 183 -8.90 35.52 -1.46
C CYS A 183 -9.36 36.88 -2.00
N PRO A 184 -10.51 37.41 -1.55
CA PRO A 184 -11.02 38.69 -2.04
C PRO A 184 -10.26 39.90 -1.49
N PHE A 185 -9.41 39.71 -0.47
CA PHE A 185 -8.71 40.81 0.22
C PHE A 185 -7.26 40.98 -0.23
N ASP A 186 -6.48 39.89 -0.20
CA ASP A 186 -5.06 39.89 -0.56
C ASP A 186 -4.78 39.25 -1.92
N LYS A 187 -5.82 38.73 -2.60
CA LYS A 187 -5.73 38.14 -3.95
C LYS A 187 -4.92 36.85 -4.02
N THR A 188 -4.52 36.27 -2.87
CA THR A 188 -3.82 34.99 -2.81
C THR A 188 -4.71 33.90 -3.41
N VAL A 189 -4.14 33.09 -4.30
CA VAL A 189 -4.82 31.98 -4.95
C VAL A 189 -4.50 30.69 -4.20
N PHE A 190 -5.52 29.93 -3.87
CA PHE A 190 -5.40 28.60 -3.28
C PHE A 190 -5.91 27.58 -4.28
N VAL A 191 -4.99 26.78 -4.79
CA VAL A 191 -5.30 25.67 -5.69
C VAL A 191 -6.00 24.57 -4.91
N LEU A 192 -7.08 24.04 -5.48
CA LEU A 192 -7.86 22.94 -4.92
C LEU A 192 -7.38 21.62 -5.51
N THR A 193 -7.07 20.66 -4.65
CA THR A 193 -6.67 19.30 -5.03
C THR A 193 -7.58 18.28 -4.36
N GLU A 194 -7.44 17.01 -4.70
CA GLU A 194 -8.15 15.92 -4.01
C GLU A 194 -7.83 15.89 -2.50
N SER A 195 -6.56 16.18 -2.17
CA SER A 195 -6.06 16.22 -0.80
C SER A 195 -6.33 17.54 -0.09
N ASP A 196 -6.66 18.62 -0.79
CA ASP A 196 -6.88 19.95 -0.23
C ASP A 196 -8.02 20.69 -0.96
N ASN A 197 -9.24 20.41 -0.52
CA ASN A 197 -10.49 20.88 -1.14
C ASN A 197 -11.24 21.87 -0.23
N LEU A 198 -12.36 22.41 -0.71
CA LEU A 198 -13.13 23.44 0.03
C LEU A 198 -13.61 22.98 1.41
N ASP A 199 -13.94 21.69 1.57
CA ASP A 199 -14.44 21.15 2.85
C ASP A 199 -13.35 21.13 3.93
N LYS A 200 -12.08 21.04 3.50
CA LYS A 200 -10.89 21.04 4.37
C LYS A 200 -10.51 22.44 4.87
N ILE A 201 -11.18 23.50 4.38
CA ILE A 201 -10.94 24.85 4.89
C ILE A 201 -11.38 24.91 6.37
N PRO A 202 -10.47 25.28 7.29
CA PRO A 202 -10.72 25.19 8.73
C PRO A 202 -11.75 26.21 9.21
N LYS A 203 -12.53 25.81 10.23
CA LYS A 203 -13.49 26.68 10.91
C LYS A 203 -12.77 27.61 11.90
N ASN A 204 -13.12 28.90 11.89
CA ASN A 204 -12.59 29.86 12.88
C ASN A 204 -13.42 29.85 14.16
N PHE A 205 -13.07 28.98 15.11
CA PHE A 205 -13.75 28.91 16.40
C PHE A 205 -13.56 30.17 17.27
N ARG A 206 -12.47 30.94 17.06
CA ARG A 206 -12.20 32.15 17.87
C ARG A 206 -13.27 33.21 17.66
N VAL A 207 -13.77 33.36 16.44
CA VAL A 207 -14.76 34.38 16.11
C VAL A 207 -16.14 34.04 16.68
N LEU A 208 -16.45 32.74 16.81
CA LEU A 208 -17.70 32.27 17.42
C LEU A 208 -17.66 32.42 18.94
N ASN A 209 -16.55 32.03 19.56
CA ASN A 209 -16.41 31.91 21.01
C ASN A 209 -15.75 33.13 21.66
N ALA A 210 -15.52 34.22 20.92
CA ALA A 210 -15.01 35.47 21.49
C ALA A 210 -16.01 36.02 22.51
N LEU A 211 -15.68 35.83 23.80
CA LEU A 211 -16.30 36.46 24.96
C LEU A 211 -16.08 37.97 24.90
#